data_AF-A0A0A8UNY5-F1
#
_entry.id   AF-A0A0A8UNY5-F1
#
_cell.length_a   1.000
_cell.length_b   1.000
_cell.length_c   1.000
_cell.angle_alpha   90.00
_cell.angle_beta   90.00
_cell.angle_gamma   90.00
#
_symmetry.space_group_name_H-M   'P 1'
#
loop_
_entity.id
_entity.type
_entity.pdbx_description
1 polymer ?
#
loop_
_entity_poly.entity_id
_entity_poly.type
_entity_poly.pdbx_seq_one_letter_code
_entity_poly.pdbx_strand_id
1 'polypeptide(L)'
;MKKVVLFLVASLFVVSAQARESLCGYRDYFHLDDKIHPGVFIVSANHTPDIYMQVISPRSFEIRDTQQCRDGYAHVTVAYDAYNWCVLDIKDGPYMMHPSINASCNGMRYKGISYDGFNSYSYTINLD
;
A
#
# COMPACT_ATOMS: atom_id res chain seq x y z
N MET A 1 -50.82 29.25 10.80
CA MET A 1 -49.79 29.47 9.76
C MET A 1 -48.36 29.66 10.29
N LYS A 2 -48.04 29.34 11.57
CA LYS A 2 -46.68 29.49 12.14
C LYS A 2 -45.86 28.19 12.21
N LYS A 3 -46.44 27.03 11.85
CA LYS A 3 -45.82 25.71 12.03
C LYS A 3 -45.13 25.15 10.77
N VAL A 4 -45.37 25.76 9.61
CA VAL A 4 -44.80 25.28 8.32
C VAL A 4 -43.35 25.75 8.14
N VAL A 5 -43.00 26.92 8.71
CA VAL A 5 -41.66 27.50 8.58
C VAL A 5 -40.59 26.67 9.32
N LEU A 6 -40.94 25.97 10.39
CA LEU A 6 -39.99 25.18 11.16
C LEU A 6 -39.49 23.94 10.40
N PHE A 7 -40.32 23.34 9.54
CA PHE A 7 -39.93 22.15 8.77
C PHE A 7 -39.00 22.47 7.60
N LEU A 8 -39.10 23.67 7.02
CA LEU A 8 -38.25 24.10 5.90
C LEU A 8 -36.83 24.50 6.33
N VAL A 9 -36.64 24.93 7.58
CA VAL A 9 -35.30 25.28 8.10
C VAL A 9 -34.54 24.03 8.56
N ALA A 10 -35.23 22.95 8.97
CA ALA A 10 -34.61 21.69 9.33
C ALA A 10 -33.98 20.94 8.13
N SER A 11 -34.46 21.20 6.90
CA SER A 11 -33.89 20.62 5.67
C SER A 11 -32.59 21.27 5.18
N LEU A 12 -32.16 22.39 5.78
CA LEU A 12 -30.92 23.10 5.40
C LEU A 12 -29.69 22.65 6.19
N PHE A 13 -29.83 21.70 7.12
CA PHE A 13 -28.71 21.08 7.84
C PHE A 13 -28.37 19.68 7.30
N VAL A 14 -28.56 19.44 6.00
CA VAL A 14 -27.86 18.34 5.34
C VAL A 14 -26.41 18.81 5.20
N VAL A 15 -25.65 18.49 6.24
CA VAL A 15 -24.20 18.52 6.32
C VAL A 15 -23.63 18.27 4.93
N SER A 16 -22.78 19.18 4.48
CA SER A 16 -21.79 18.93 3.44
C SER A 16 -20.90 17.78 3.92
N ALA A 17 -21.42 16.56 3.83
CA ALA A 17 -20.65 15.35 3.77
C ALA A 17 -19.86 15.49 2.48
N GLN A 18 -18.70 16.14 2.56
CA GLN A 18 -17.70 16.03 1.53
C GLN A 18 -17.44 14.53 1.42
N ALA A 19 -17.97 13.90 0.38
CA ALA A 19 -17.58 12.57 -0.01
C ALA A 19 -16.09 12.63 -0.33
N ARG A 20 -15.27 12.39 0.69
CA ARG A 20 -13.82 12.24 0.57
C ARG A 20 -13.45 10.88 1.14
N GLU A 21 -13.92 9.87 0.44
CA GLU A 21 -13.14 8.65 0.24
C GLU A 21 -13.36 8.28 -1.22
N SER A 22 -12.46 8.76 -2.10
CA SER A 22 -12.23 7.96 -3.30
C SER A 22 -11.72 6.62 -2.79
N LEU A 23 -12.24 5.50 -3.32
CA LEU A 23 -11.78 4.12 -3.05
C LEU A 23 -10.36 3.87 -3.62
N CYS A 24 -9.54 4.91 -3.58
CA CYS A 24 -8.38 5.21 -4.40
C CYS A 24 -7.56 6.28 -3.69
N GLY A 25 -6.24 6.17 -3.78
CA GLY A 25 -5.34 7.13 -3.14
C GLY A 25 -4.84 6.65 -1.79
N TYR A 26 -4.93 5.35 -1.53
CA TYR A 26 -4.31 4.75 -0.37
C TYR A 26 -2.79 4.89 -0.50
N ARG A 27 -2.15 4.97 0.67
CA ARG A 27 -0.71 5.07 0.80
C ARG A 27 -0.29 3.92 1.69
N ASP A 28 0.32 2.93 1.07
CA ASP A 28 0.72 1.69 1.71
C ASP A 28 2.24 1.73 1.93
N TYR A 29 2.63 1.64 3.19
CA TYR A 29 4.03 1.62 3.61
C TYR A 29 4.48 0.18 3.81
N PHE A 30 5.63 -0.17 3.26
CA PHE A 30 6.20 -1.50 3.37
C PHE A 30 7.58 -1.41 4.00
N HIS A 31 7.86 -2.33 4.92
CA HIS A 31 9.21 -2.54 5.41
C HIS A 31 9.55 -4.03 5.47
N LEU A 32 10.83 -4.35 5.34
CA LEU A 32 11.33 -5.70 5.55
C LEU A 32 11.39 -5.97 7.07
N ASP A 33 11.01 -7.18 7.51
CA ASP A 33 11.14 -7.59 8.92
C ASP A 33 12.59 -7.40 9.42
N ASP A 34 12.72 -6.76 10.58
CA ASP A 34 13.99 -6.49 11.24
C ASP A 34 14.78 -7.77 11.58
N LYS A 35 14.08 -8.90 11.74
CA LYS A 35 14.68 -10.21 12.05
C LYS A 35 15.30 -10.91 10.85
N ILE A 36 15.05 -10.42 9.62
CA ILE A 36 15.67 -10.96 8.40
C ILE A 36 17.17 -10.67 8.42
N HIS A 37 17.95 -11.50 7.72
CA HIS A 37 19.39 -11.34 7.54
C HIS A 37 19.80 -9.85 7.36
N PRO A 38 20.77 -9.34 8.15
CA PRO A 38 21.05 -7.89 8.25
C PRO A 38 21.56 -7.28 6.95
N GLY A 39 22.07 -8.11 6.05
CA GLY A 39 22.51 -7.71 4.71
C GLY A 39 21.42 -7.63 3.66
N VAL A 40 20.14 -7.91 3.98
CA VAL A 40 19.05 -7.82 2.99
C VAL A 40 18.63 -6.37 2.77
N PHE A 41 18.64 -5.95 1.53
CA PHE A 41 18.16 -4.62 1.11
C PHE A 41 17.45 -4.67 -0.25
N ILE A 42 16.75 -3.58 -0.56
CA ILE A 42 16.08 -3.34 -1.84
C ILE A 42 17.15 -2.99 -2.89
N VAL A 43 17.27 -3.84 -3.90
CA VAL A 43 18.24 -3.69 -4.99
C VAL A 43 17.64 -2.92 -6.16
N SER A 44 16.36 -3.17 -6.46
CA SER A 44 15.65 -2.49 -7.53
C SER A 44 14.17 -2.39 -7.21
N ALA A 45 13.53 -1.31 -7.67
CA ALA A 45 12.12 -1.09 -7.48
C ALA A 45 11.55 -0.43 -8.75
N ASN A 46 10.65 -1.12 -9.45
CA ASN A 46 9.95 -0.61 -10.63
C ASN A 46 8.43 -0.66 -10.40
N HIS A 47 7.68 0.17 -11.12
CA HIS A 47 6.22 0.21 -11.00
C HIS A 47 5.55 0.59 -12.32
N THR A 48 4.27 0.24 -12.45
CA THR A 48 3.42 0.71 -13.55
C THR A 48 3.01 2.17 -13.34
N PRO A 49 2.64 2.89 -14.42
CA PRO A 49 2.24 4.31 -14.31
C PRO A 49 1.01 4.59 -13.45
N ASP A 50 0.26 3.56 -13.07
CA ASP A 50 -1.01 3.65 -12.34
C ASP A 50 -0.82 3.81 -10.83
N ILE A 51 0.41 3.60 -10.32
CA ILE A 51 0.82 3.84 -8.94
C ILE A 51 2.08 4.71 -8.91
N TYR A 52 2.35 5.35 -7.77
CA TYR A 52 3.63 5.95 -7.45
C TYR A 52 4.34 5.07 -6.44
N MET A 53 5.62 4.79 -6.66
CA MET A 53 6.43 4.09 -5.67
C MET A 53 7.69 4.88 -5.35
N GLN A 54 8.02 4.95 -4.06
CA GLN A 54 9.21 5.60 -3.57
C GLN A 54 9.93 4.70 -2.56
N VAL A 55 11.21 4.41 -2.83
CA VAL A 55 12.08 3.76 -1.84
C VAL A 55 12.49 4.80 -0.80
N ILE A 56 12.22 4.51 0.48
CA ILE A 56 12.46 5.41 1.62
C ILE A 56 13.79 5.07 2.29
N SER A 57 14.10 3.78 2.41
CA SER A 57 15.34 3.29 3.00
C SER A 57 15.79 1.99 2.31
N PRO A 58 16.98 1.45 2.61
CA PRO A 58 17.40 0.15 2.11
C PRO A 58 16.42 -0.99 2.40
N ARG A 59 15.53 -0.83 3.40
CA ARG A 59 14.59 -1.88 3.83
C ARG A 59 13.14 -1.40 3.85
N SER A 60 12.82 -0.25 3.26
CA SER A 60 11.44 0.24 3.22
C SER A 60 11.14 1.10 2.01
N PHE A 61 9.87 1.05 1.61
CA PHE A 61 9.33 1.80 0.48
C PHE A 61 7.85 2.10 0.73
N GLU A 62 7.32 3.06 -0.01
CA GLU A 62 5.90 3.35 -0.05
C GLU A 62 5.34 3.19 -1.46
N ILE A 63 4.10 2.73 -1.53
CA ILE A 63 3.28 2.73 -2.73
C ILE A 63 2.10 3.68 -2.46
N ARG A 64 1.74 4.45 -3.48
CA ARG A 64 0.60 5.34 -3.45
C ARG A 64 -0.17 5.24 -4.75
N ASP A 65 -1.47 5.03 -4.67
CA ASP A 65 -2.31 5.04 -5.85
C ASP A 65 -2.31 6.41 -6.54
N THR A 66 -2.38 6.38 -7.88
CA THR A 66 -2.68 7.59 -8.64
C THR A 66 -4.18 7.91 -8.58
N GLN A 67 -4.54 9.14 -8.94
CA GLN A 67 -5.95 9.53 -9.12
C GLN A 67 -6.65 8.78 -10.26
N GLN A 68 -5.90 8.10 -11.13
CA GLN A 68 -6.47 7.31 -12.21
C GLN A 68 -7.11 6.01 -11.69
N CYS A 69 -6.61 5.50 -10.56
CA CYS A 69 -7.16 4.35 -9.84
C CYS A 69 -7.44 3.17 -10.78
N ARG A 70 -6.35 2.64 -11.35
CA ARG A 70 -6.31 1.51 -12.29
C ARG A 70 -5.39 0.43 -11.73
N ASP A 71 -5.26 -0.69 -12.45
CA ASP A 71 -4.49 -1.85 -12.01
C ASP A 71 -3.01 -1.49 -11.76
N GLY A 72 -2.64 -1.33 -10.49
CA GLY A 72 -1.30 -0.94 -10.08
C GLY A 72 -0.44 -2.16 -9.76
N TYR A 73 0.79 -2.14 -10.28
CA TYR A 73 1.77 -3.18 -10.03
C TYR A 73 3.13 -2.58 -9.73
N ALA A 74 3.78 -3.09 -8.69
CA ALA A 74 5.18 -2.83 -8.39
C ALA A 74 5.99 -4.12 -8.40
N HIS A 75 7.24 -4.01 -8.83
CA HIS A 75 8.23 -5.08 -8.82
C HIS A 75 9.40 -4.63 -7.97
N VAL A 76 9.56 -5.25 -6.80
CA VAL A 76 10.62 -4.92 -5.84
C VAL A 76 11.55 -6.11 -5.69
N THR A 77 12.81 -5.94 -6.06
CA THR A 77 13.84 -6.97 -5.85
C THR A 77 14.56 -6.68 -4.55
N VAL A 78 14.60 -7.67 -3.67
CA VAL A 78 15.38 -7.67 -2.44
C VAL A 78 16.46 -8.73 -2.51
N ALA A 79 17.65 -8.45 -2.00
CA ALA A 79 18.74 -9.40 -1.99
C ALA A 79 19.75 -9.07 -0.88
N TYR A 80 20.60 -10.03 -0.54
CA TYR A 80 21.84 -9.77 0.20
C TYR A 80 23.10 -10.18 -0.57
N ASP A 81 22.98 -11.02 -1.59
CA ASP A 81 24.03 -11.32 -2.56
C ASP A 81 23.43 -11.81 -3.90
N ALA A 82 24.26 -12.22 -4.85
CA ALA A 82 23.83 -12.66 -6.18
C ALA A 82 23.08 -14.02 -6.20
N TYR A 83 23.19 -14.81 -5.14
CA TYR A 83 22.56 -16.13 -5.01
C TYR A 83 21.32 -16.11 -4.13
N ASN A 84 21.16 -15.05 -3.33
CA ASN A 84 20.11 -14.93 -2.33
C ASN A 84 19.28 -13.66 -2.58
N TRP A 85 18.15 -13.85 -3.26
CA TRP A 85 17.26 -12.78 -3.67
C TRP A 85 15.80 -13.23 -3.73
N CYS A 86 14.88 -12.26 -3.65
CA CYS A 86 13.47 -12.40 -3.97
C CYS A 86 13.02 -11.23 -4.85
N VAL A 87 12.27 -11.53 -5.91
CA VAL A 87 11.48 -10.54 -6.65
C VAL A 87 10.06 -10.59 -6.10
N LEU A 88 9.60 -9.45 -5.60
CA LEU A 88 8.28 -9.25 -5.02
C LEU A 88 7.40 -8.53 -6.04
N ASP A 89 6.40 -9.23 -6.54
CA ASP A 89 5.35 -8.69 -7.40
C ASP A 89 4.19 -8.24 -6.53
N ILE A 90 4.07 -6.93 -6.36
CA ILE A 90 3.09 -6.29 -5.49
C ILE A 90 1.96 -5.79 -6.37
N LYS A 91 0.75 -6.29 -6.10
CA LYS A 91 -0.47 -5.79 -6.71
C LYS A 91 -1.20 -4.92 -5.70
N ASP A 92 -1.35 -3.66 -6.06
CA ASP A 92 -2.01 -2.63 -5.27
C ASP A 92 -2.80 -1.73 -6.21
N GLY A 93 -4.11 -1.69 -6.08
CA GLY A 93 -4.98 -1.15 -7.13
C GLY A 93 -6.36 -0.73 -6.64
N PRO A 94 -7.20 -0.18 -7.55
CA PRO A 94 -8.53 0.32 -7.25
C PRO A 94 -9.33 -0.70 -6.47
N TYR A 95 -9.93 -0.24 -5.36
CA TYR A 95 -10.78 -1.06 -4.50
C TYR A 95 -10.05 -2.15 -3.71
N MET A 96 -8.72 -2.20 -3.72
CA MET A 96 -7.94 -3.04 -2.83
C MET A 96 -7.61 -2.26 -1.56
N MET A 97 -8.21 -2.66 -0.43
CA MET A 97 -7.88 -2.08 0.87
C MET A 97 -6.52 -2.56 1.40
N HIS A 98 -6.11 -3.75 0.96
CA HIS A 98 -4.83 -4.35 1.31
C HIS A 98 -4.13 -4.86 0.05
N PRO A 99 -2.84 -4.58 -0.11
CA PRO A 99 -2.03 -5.04 -1.22
C PRO A 99 -1.83 -6.56 -1.13
N SER A 100 -1.53 -7.17 -2.26
CA SER A 100 -1.15 -8.58 -2.33
C SER A 100 0.25 -8.71 -2.91
N ILE A 101 1.04 -9.65 -2.39
CA ILE A 101 2.41 -9.90 -2.85
C ILE A 101 2.54 -11.34 -3.31
N ASN A 102 2.98 -11.52 -4.55
CA ASN A 102 3.55 -12.77 -5.04
C ASN A 102 5.08 -12.65 -5.05
N ALA A 103 5.80 -13.74 -4.80
CA ALA A 103 7.25 -13.70 -4.71
C ALA A 103 7.91 -14.85 -5.47
N SER A 104 8.95 -14.52 -6.23
CA SER A 104 9.86 -15.47 -6.85
C SER A 104 11.22 -15.34 -6.18
N CYS A 105 11.71 -16.40 -5.53
CA CYS A 105 12.93 -16.35 -4.72
C CYS A 105 13.96 -17.40 -5.17
N ASN A 106 15.24 -17.07 -4.94
CA ASN A 106 16.37 -17.97 -5.04
C ASN A 106 17.24 -17.81 -3.80
N GLY A 107 17.57 -18.89 -3.10
CA GLY A 107 18.37 -18.88 -1.87
C GLY A 107 17.69 -18.27 -0.63
N MET A 108 16.68 -17.42 -0.82
CA MET A 108 15.81 -16.86 0.20
C MET A 108 14.40 -17.45 0.12
N ARG A 109 13.56 -17.20 1.12
CA ARG A 109 12.14 -17.59 1.07
C ARG A 109 11.24 -16.46 1.54
N TYR A 110 10.22 -16.16 0.76
CA TYR A 110 9.13 -15.28 1.17
C TYR A 110 8.16 -16.02 2.11
N LYS A 111 7.86 -15.41 3.26
CA LYS A 111 7.00 -15.98 4.32
C LYS A 111 5.63 -15.32 4.42
N GLY A 112 5.38 -14.25 3.65
CA GLY A 112 4.12 -13.51 3.68
C GLY A 112 4.28 -12.05 4.10
N ILE A 113 3.17 -11.32 4.06
CA ILE A 113 3.05 -9.98 4.64
C ILE A 113 2.21 -10.02 5.91
N SER A 114 2.55 -9.15 6.85
CA SER A 114 1.77 -8.90 8.07
C SER A 114 1.29 -7.45 8.05
N TYR A 115 0.05 -7.21 8.49
CA TYR A 115 -0.47 -5.85 8.64
C TYR A 115 -0.17 -5.33 10.05
N ASP A 116 0.46 -4.16 10.15
CA ASP A 116 1.07 -3.69 11.40
C ASP A 116 0.07 -3.05 12.38
N GLY A 117 -1.19 -2.80 11.97
CA GLY A 117 -2.22 -2.30 12.89
C GLY A 117 -3.39 -1.60 12.22
N PHE A 118 -4.49 -1.42 12.95
CA PHE A 118 -5.72 -0.81 12.41
C PHE A 118 -5.48 0.60 11.83
N ASN A 119 -5.94 0.85 10.60
CA ASN A 119 -5.74 2.10 9.83
C ASN A 119 -4.28 2.57 9.66
N SER A 120 -3.27 1.70 9.81
CA SER A 120 -1.87 2.10 9.61
C SER A 120 -1.46 2.11 8.14
N TYR A 121 -2.09 1.27 7.30
CA TYR A 121 -1.64 0.97 5.93
C TYR A 121 -0.13 0.64 5.89
N SER A 122 0.36 0.00 6.95
CA SER A 122 1.76 -0.40 7.10
C SER A 122 1.86 -1.92 7.11
N TYR A 123 2.82 -2.46 6.36
CA TYR A 123 3.02 -3.88 6.17
C TYR A 123 4.46 -4.28 6.40
N THR A 124 4.64 -5.31 7.23
CA THR A 124 5.90 -6.04 7.37
C THR A 124 5.98 -7.14 6.31
N ILE A 125 7.03 -7.13 5.49
CA ILE A 125 7.38 -8.21 4.54
C ILE A 125 8.31 -9.19 5.25
N ASN A 126 7.88 -10.44 5.40
CA ASN A 126 8.62 -11.48 6.10
C ASN A 126 9.42 -12.33 5.10
N LEU A 127 10.73 -12.45 5.32
CA LEU A 127 11.66 -13.28 4.53
C LEU A 127 12.41 -14.27 5.43
N ASP A 128 13.09 -15.25 4.83
CA ASP A 128 14.03 -16.19 5.46
C ASP A 128 15.47 -15.82 5.09
#